data_AF-A0A919S7Z0-F1
#
_entry.id   AF-A0A919S7Z0-F1
#
_cell.length_a   1.000
_cell.length_b   1.000
_cell.length_c   1.000
_cell.angle_alpha   90.00
_cell.angle_beta   90.00
_cell.angle_gamma   90.00
#
_symmetry.space_group_name_H-M   'P 1'
#
loop_
_entity.id
_entity.type
_entity.pdbx_description
1 polymer ?
#
loop_
_entity_poly.entity_id
_entity_poly.type
_entity_poly.pdbx_seq_one_letter_code
_entity_poly.pdbx_strand_id
1 'polypeptide(L)'
;MLSASRAGWQGEVRRYSERRRVEKRLGQRAPRPGELNPNGRPPVWFGAELRAELYSLTFWEREMGRERAGAFSDPDLRELDAALARCLRANAAADVQRRVLADALRKVQGRIGQEPDLAHFCRDLLWIARLVNQAPV
;
A
#
# COMPACT_ATOMS: atom_id res chain seq x y z
N MET A 1 0.31 -34.13 -12.89
CA MET A 1 -0.10 -32.91 -13.63
C MET A 1 0.40 -31.59 -13.05
N LEU A 2 1.39 -31.57 -12.14
CA LEU A 2 1.99 -30.34 -11.58
C LEU A 2 3.21 -29.83 -12.36
N SER A 3 3.93 -30.73 -13.04
CA SER A 3 5.14 -30.42 -13.83
C SER A 3 4.83 -29.58 -15.07
N ALA A 4 3.73 -29.87 -15.78
CA ALA A 4 3.29 -29.09 -16.94
C ALA A 4 2.86 -27.67 -16.53
N SER A 5 2.14 -27.54 -15.41
CA SER A 5 1.76 -26.24 -14.84
C SER A 5 2.99 -25.42 -14.44
N ARG A 6 4.00 -26.05 -13.80
CA ARG A 6 5.26 -25.39 -13.43
C ARG A 6 6.08 -24.97 -14.65
N ALA A 7 6.14 -25.79 -15.69
CA ALA A 7 6.85 -25.46 -16.92
C ALA A 7 6.20 -24.29 -17.68
N GLY A 8 4.87 -24.26 -17.75
CA GLY A 8 4.12 -23.12 -18.30
C GLY A 8 4.41 -21.83 -17.54
N TRP A 9 4.32 -21.87 -16.21
CA TRP A 9 4.64 -20.73 -15.35
C TRP A 9 6.08 -20.23 -15.51
N GLN A 10 7.07 -21.13 -15.56
CA GLN A 10 8.47 -20.74 -15.80
C GLN A 10 8.67 -20.10 -17.18
N GLY A 11 7.93 -20.56 -18.20
CA GLY A 11 7.92 -19.94 -19.53
C GLY A 11 7.40 -18.51 -19.49
N GLU A 12 6.30 -18.27 -18.79
CA GLU A 12 5.72 -16.93 -18.60
C GLU A 12 6.69 -15.98 -17.87
N VAL A 13 7.33 -16.46 -16.79
CA VAL A 13 8.33 -15.68 -16.04
C VAL A 13 9.53 -15.29 -16.92
N ARG A 14 10.06 -16.24 -17.71
CA ARG A 14 11.19 -15.96 -18.63
C ARG A 14 10.81 -14.93 -19.67
N ARG A 15 9.66 -15.11 -20.33
CA ARG A 15 9.16 -14.17 -21.35
C ARG A 15 8.96 -12.76 -20.80
N TYR A 16 8.40 -12.65 -19.60
CA TYR A 16 8.27 -11.37 -18.90
C TYR A 16 9.65 -10.74 -18.64
N SER A 17 10.61 -11.52 -18.11
CA SER A 17 11.95 -11.02 -17.79
C SER A 17 12.72 -10.50 -19.01
N GLU A 18 12.59 -11.17 -20.16
CA GLU A 18 13.22 -10.79 -21.42
C GLU A 18 12.63 -9.48 -21.95
N ARG A 19 11.30 -9.35 -21.96
CA ARG A 19 10.62 -8.11 -22.32
C ARG A 19 11.09 -6.94 -21.44
N ARG A 20 11.12 -7.12 -20.12
CA ARG A 20 11.56 -6.08 -19.18
C ARG A 20 13.02 -5.68 -19.35
N ARG A 21 13.91 -6.61 -19.74
CA ARG A 21 15.31 -6.27 -20.03
C ARG A 21 15.43 -5.34 -21.23
N VAL A 22 14.63 -5.57 -22.28
CA VAL A 22 14.57 -4.68 -23.45
C VAL A 22 14.02 -3.31 -23.06
N GLU A 23 12.89 -3.27 -22.35
CA GLU A 23 12.26 -2.02 -21.92
C GLU A 23 13.15 -1.19 -20.99
N LYS A 24 13.86 -1.83 -20.05
CA LYS A 24 14.86 -1.16 -19.20
C LYS A 24 15.98 -0.50 -20.02
N ARG A 25 16.45 -1.16 -21.09
CA ARG A 25 17.47 -0.58 -22.00
C ARG A 25 16.93 0.62 -22.79
N LEU A 26 15.63 0.64 -23.08
CA LEU A 26 14.92 1.74 -23.74
C LEU A 26 14.48 2.85 -22.75
N GLY A 27 14.94 2.82 -21.50
CA GLY A 27 14.60 3.82 -20.48
C GLY A 27 13.26 3.60 -19.77
N GLN A 28 12.46 2.62 -20.19
CA GLN A 28 11.15 2.28 -19.61
C GLN A 28 11.31 1.38 -18.37
N ARG A 29 11.86 1.95 -17.29
CA ARG A 29 12.27 1.19 -16.09
C ARG A 29 11.11 0.70 -15.22
N ALA A 30 9.93 1.30 -15.35
CA ALA A 30 8.71 0.87 -14.65
C ALA A 30 7.83 -0.04 -15.55
N PRO A 31 7.12 -1.04 -14.98
CA PRO A 31 6.07 -1.78 -15.67
C PRO A 31 4.92 -0.86 -16.08
N ARG A 32 4.21 -1.20 -17.15
CA ARG A 32 3.06 -0.39 -17.60
C ARG A 32 1.88 -0.54 -16.64
N PRO A 33 1.06 0.51 -16.45
CA PRO A 33 -0.21 0.37 -15.75
C PRO A 33 -1.06 -0.77 -16.38
N GLY A 34 -1.41 -1.78 -15.58
CA GLY A 34 -2.17 -2.96 -16.04
C GLY A 34 -1.34 -4.16 -16.50
N GLU A 35 -0.01 -4.07 -16.49
CA GLU A 35 0.86 -5.21 -16.79
C GLU A 35 0.75 -6.28 -15.69
N LEU A 36 0.43 -7.53 -16.07
CA LEU A 36 0.23 -8.63 -15.14
C LEU A 36 1.55 -9.11 -14.51
N ASN A 37 1.49 -9.46 -13.24
CA ASN A 37 2.59 -10.06 -12.50
C ASN A 37 2.61 -11.58 -12.70
N PRO A 38 3.64 -12.14 -13.36
CA PRO A 38 3.75 -13.59 -13.55
C PRO A 38 3.94 -14.35 -12.23
N ASN A 39 4.31 -13.69 -11.12
CA ASN A 39 4.36 -14.32 -9.79
C ASN A 39 2.98 -14.54 -9.17
N GLY A 40 1.89 -14.12 -9.84
CA GLY A 40 0.51 -14.43 -9.49
C GLY A 40 -0.07 -13.59 -8.35
N ARG A 41 0.73 -13.12 -7.38
CA ARG A 41 0.28 -12.19 -6.34
C ARG A 41 1.31 -11.10 -6.02
N PRO A 42 0.88 -9.82 -6.02
CA PRO A 42 -0.40 -9.32 -6.55
C PRO A 42 -0.49 -9.54 -8.06
N PRO A 43 -1.70 -9.59 -8.66
CA PRO A 43 -1.89 -9.95 -10.07
C PRO A 43 -1.39 -8.90 -11.07
N VAL A 44 -1.06 -7.70 -10.62
CA VAL A 44 -0.51 -6.61 -11.45
C VAL A 44 0.82 -6.13 -10.87
N TRP A 45 1.73 -5.71 -11.76
CA TRP A 45 2.90 -4.97 -11.33
C TRP A 45 2.51 -3.59 -10.84
N PHE A 46 3.18 -3.17 -9.76
CA PHE A 46 2.98 -1.89 -9.12
C PHE A 46 3.53 -0.73 -9.99
N GLY A 47 2.80 -0.43 -11.06
CA GLY A 47 2.94 0.78 -11.88
C GLY A 47 1.71 1.69 -11.79
N ALA A 48 0.74 1.33 -10.95
CA ALA A 48 -0.38 2.18 -10.53
C ALA A 48 -0.27 2.34 -9.02
N GLU A 49 0.38 3.42 -8.59
CA GLU A 49 0.71 3.72 -7.19
C GLU A 49 -0.48 3.42 -6.27
N LEU A 50 -1.68 3.89 -6.64
CA LEU A 50 -2.89 3.69 -5.85
C LEU A 50 -3.32 2.22 -5.67
N ARG A 51 -3.19 1.36 -6.69
CA ARG A 51 -3.55 -0.08 -6.56
C ARG A 51 -2.48 -0.86 -5.82
N ALA A 52 -1.22 -0.44 -5.95
CA ALA A 52 -0.12 -0.97 -5.15
C ALA A 52 -0.31 -0.65 -3.68
N GLU A 53 -0.64 0.60 -3.41
CA GLU A 53 -0.94 1.12 -2.09
C GLU A 53 -2.13 0.40 -1.50
N LEU A 54 -3.27 0.29 -2.20
CA LEU A 54 -4.46 -0.43 -1.74
C LEU A 54 -4.18 -1.91 -1.45
N TYR A 55 -3.35 -2.59 -2.26
CA TYR A 55 -2.98 -3.98 -1.99
C TYR A 55 -2.06 -4.11 -0.79
N SER A 56 -1.02 -3.28 -0.69
CA SER A 56 -0.13 -3.19 0.47
C SER A 56 -0.91 -2.85 1.74
N LEU A 57 -1.95 -2.01 1.62
CA LEU A 57 -2.88 -1.63 2.67
C LEU A 57 -3.78 -2.77 3.12
N THR A 58 -4.36 -3.52 2.18
CA THR A 58 -5.21 -4.67 2.52
C THR A 58 -4.37 -5.78 3.14
N PHE A 59 -3.13 -5.96 2.65
CA PHE A 59 -2.16 -6.86 3.26
C PHE A 59 -1.80 -6.40 4.67
N TRP A 60 -1.52 -5.11 4.85
CA TRP A 60 -1.19 -4.53 6.14
C TRP A 60 -2.36 -4.59 7.13
N GLU A 61 -3.61 -4.33 6.73
CA GLU A 61 -4.81 -4.55 7.58
C GLU A 61 -4.94 -6.01 8.01
N ARG A 62 -4.60 -6.96 7.14
CA ARG A 62 -4.71 -8.39 7.43
C ARG A 62 -3.63 -8.88 8.40
N GLU A 63 -2.40 -8.43 8.22
CA GLU A 63 -1.27 -8.81 9.06
C GLU A 63 -1.27 -8.02 10.38
N MET A 64 -1.42 -6.70 10.32
CA MET A 64 -1.43 -5.83 11.50
C MET A 64 -2.75 -5.86 12.27
N GLY A 65 -3.89 -6.19 11.65
CA GLY A 65 -5.16 -6.34 12.36
C GLY A 65 -5.12 -7.37 13.49
N ARG A 66 -4.19 -8.34 13.40
CA ARG A 66 -3.94 -9.33 14.46
C ARG A 66 -3.06 -8.80 15.59
N GLU A 67 -2.11 -7.93 15.30
CA GLU A 67 -1.23 -7.31 16.31
C GLU A 67 -1.87 -6.07 16.97
N ARG A 68 -2.76 -5.37 16.24
CA ARG A 68 -3.40 -4.12 16.67
C ARG A 68 -4.60 -4.29 17.59
N ALA A 69 -5.22 -5.47 17.61
CA ALA A 69 -6.42 -5.74 18.42
C ALA A 69 -6.20 -5.53 19.94
N GLY A 70 -4.94 -5.52 20.40
CA GLY A 70 -4.58 -5.16 21.78
C GLY A 70 -3.66 -3.93 21.94
N ALA A 71 -3.12 -3.36 20.86
CA ALA A 71 -1.95 -2.47 20.96
C ALA A 71 -2.24 -0.97 20.86
N PHE A 72 -3.42 -0.55 20.40
CA PHE A 72 -3.80 0.87 20.41
C PHE A 72 -4.71 1.20 21.59
N SER A 73 -4.12 1.36 22.77
CA SER A 73 -4.76 2.11 23.87
C SER A 73 -4.84 3.60 23.55
N ASP A 74 -4.02 4.09 22.61
CA ASP A 74 -3.95 5.49 22.22
C ASP A 74 -5.17 5.93 21.37
N PRO A 75 -5.97 6.90 21.84
CA PRO A 75 -7.15 7.38 21.12
C PRO A 75 -6.85 8.03 19.76
N ASP A 76 -5.73 8.75 19.63
CA ASP A 76 -5.39 9.46 18.39
C ASP A 76 -4.98 8.49 17.29
N LEU A 77 -4.27 7.42 17.65
CA LEU A 77 -3.89 6.36 16.71
C LEU A 77 -5.12 5.59 16.22
N ARG A 78 -6.10 5.35 17.09
CA ARG A 78 -7.39 4.75 16.71
C ARG A 78 -8.19 5.67 15.78
N GLU A 79 -8.18 6.97 16.04
CA GLU A 79 -8.83 7.96 15.18
C GLU A 79 -8.20 7.99 13.79
N LEU A 80 -6.86 8.01 13.73
CA LEU A 80 -6.09 7.96 12.48
C LEU A 80 -6.38 6.68 11.68
N ASP A 81 -6.38 5.53 12.34
CA ASP A 81 -6.68 4.25 11.71
C ASP A 81 -8.11 4.20 11.15
N ALA A 82 -9.09 4.67 11.92
CA ALA A 82 -10.48 4.73 11.48
C ALA A 82 -10.67 5.70 10.30
N ALA A 83 -10.01 6.86 10.32
CA ALA A 83 -10.05 7.84 9.24
C ALA A 83 -9.43 7.29 7.95
N LEU A 84 -8.30 6.58 8.09
CA LEU A 84 -7.64 5.90 6.98
C LEU A 84 -8.56 4.83 6.38
N ALA A 85 -9.11 3.92 7.19
CA ALA A 85 -10.02 2.87 6.72
C ALA A 85 -11.24 3.45 5.98
N ARG A 86 -11.80 4.57 6.45
CA ARG A 86 -12.90 5.27 5.75
C ARG A 86 -12.45 5.83 4.40
N CYS A 87 -11.28 6.46 4.33
CA CYS A 87 -10.72 6.94 3.07
C CYS A 87 -10.54 5.81 2.06
N LEU A 88 -10.01 4.66 2.51
CA LEU A 88 -9.79 3.50 1.64
C LEU A 88 -11.10 2.90 1.13
N ARG A 89 -12.11 2.76 2.00
CA ARG A 89 -13.45 2.28 1.59
C ARG A 89 -14.17 3.24 0.65
N ALA A 90 -13.96 4.55 0.83
CA ALA A 90 -14.47 5.59 -0.07
C ALA A 90 -13.63 5.76 -1.35
N ASN A 91 -12.66 4.86 -1.59
CA ASN A 91 -11.72 4.90 -2.71
C ASN A 91 -11.01 6.26 -2.84
N ALA A 92 -10.66 6.86 -1.70
CA ALA A 92 -10.06 8.18 -1.54
C ALA A 92 -10.83 9.36 -2.15
N ALA A 93 -12.02 9.20 -2.73
CA ALA A 93 -12.68 10.26 -3.52
C ALA A 93 -13.59 11.21 -2.73
N ALA A 94 -13.77 10.99 -1.42
CA ALA A 94 -14.60 11.86 -0.58
C ALA A 94 -13.74 12.91 0.14
N ASP A 95 -13.78 14.17 -0.32
CA ASP A 95 -13.08 15.31 0.28
C ASP A 95 -13.25 15.40 1.81
N VAL A 96 -14.44 15.05 2.31
CA VAL A 96 -14.74 15.02 3.74
C VAL A 96 -13.88 14.00 4.47
N GLN A 97 -13.71 12.79 3.90
CA GLN A 97 -12.90 11.75 4.53
C GLN A 97 -11.41 12.11 4.49
N ARG A 98 -10.94 12.73 3.40
CA ARG A 98 -9.57 13.23 3.30
C ARG A 98 -9.26 14.30 4.34
N ARG A 99 -10.18 15.24 4.59
CA ARG A 99 -10.02 16.24 5.66
C ARG A 99 -9.92 15.59 7.04
N VAL A 100 -10.79 14.63 7.32
CA VAL A 100 -10.76 13.87 8.58
C VAL A 100 -9.44 13.09 8.74
N LEU A 101 -8.93 12.50 7.66
CA LEU A 101 -7.62 11.84 7.65
C LEU A 101 -6.47 12.84 7.87
N ALA A 102 -6.50 14.00 7.23
CA ALA A 102 -5.49 15.04 7.38
C ALA A 102 -5.46 15.58 8.83
N ASP A 103 -6.62 15.76 9.46
CA ASP A 103 -6.72 16.21 10.86
C ASP A 103 -6.14 15.19 11.83
N ALA A 104 -6.50 13.91 11.68
CA ALA A 104 -5.95 12.84 12.50
C ALA A 104 -4.43 12.69 12.29
N LEU A 105 -3.96 12.82 11.05
CA LEU A 105 -2.53 12.76 10.72
C LEU A 105 -1.75 13.90 11.39
N ARG A 106 -2.31 15.12 11.43
CA ARG A 106 -1.68 16.27 12.10
C ARG A 106 -1.58 16.06 13.62
N LYS A 107 -2.62 15.52 14.26
CA LYS A 107 -2.61 15.21 15.71
C LYS A 107 -1.47 14.27 16.07
N VAL A 108 -1.35 13.15 15.35
CA VAL A 108 -0.30 12.16 15.62
C VAL A 108 1.10 12.72 15.28
N GLN A 109 1.24 13.48 14.19
CA GLN A 109 2.52 14.11 13.85
C GLN A 109 2.99 15.14 14.88
N GLY A 110 2.09 15.89 15.50
CA GLY A 110 2.43 16.83 16.58
C GLY A 110 3.01 16.12 17.80
N ARG A 111 2.57 14.89 18.07
CA ARG A 111 3.03 14.08 19.21
C ARG A 111 4.35 13.36 18.97
N ILE A 112 4.65 12.99 17.72
CA ILE A 112 5.94 12.37 17.36
C ILE A 112 7.15 13.21 17.80
N GLY A 113 7.03 14.54 17.75
CA GLY A 113 8.10 15.44 18.21
C GLY A 113 8.36 15.34 19.72
N GLN A 114 7.40 14.82 20.49
CA GLN A 114 7.45 14.66 21.94
C GLN A 114 7.67 13.20 22.36
N GLU A 115 7.31 12.25 21.51
CA GLU A 115 7.36 10.80 21.76
C GLU A 115 8.06 10.08 20.59
N PRO A 116 9.41 9.95 20.60
CA PRO A 116 10.15 9.34 19.48
C PRO A 116 9.78 7.88 19.21
N ASP A 117 9.44 7.11 20.25
CA ASP A 117 9.07 5.70 20.14
C ASP A 117 7.73 5.51 19.40
N LEU A 118 6.83 6.49 19.49
CA LEU A 118 5.57 6.54 18.75
C LEU A 118 5.82 6.54 17.23
N ALA A 119 6.88 7.21 16.78
CA ALA A 119 7.25 7.29 15.37
C ALA A 119 7.70 5.94 14.82
N HIS A 120 8.40 5.13 15.62
CA HIS A 120 8.80 3.79 15.24
C HIS A 120 7.57 2.88 15.15
N PHE A 121 6.72 2.92 16.17
CA PHE A 121 5.53 2.07 16.27
C PHE A 121 4.48 2.36 15.18
N CYS A 122 4.33 3.63 14.77
CA CYS A 122 3.29 4.06 13.84
C CYS A 122 3.81 4.37 12.42
N ARG A 123 5.08 4.04 12.14
CA ARG A 123 5.77 4.40 10.89
C ARG A 123 4.95 4.06 9.65
N ASP A 124 4.49 2.82 9.56
CA ASP A 124 3.78 2.32 8.38
C ASP A 124 2.40 2.97 8.25
N LEU A 125 1.68 3.13 9.37
CA LEU A 125 0.38 3.83 9.40
C LEU A 125 0.52 5.27 8.90
N LEU A 126 1.54 5.99 9.35
CA LEU A 126 1.80 7.38 8.97
C LEU A 126 2.23 7.50 7.51
N TRP A 127 3.06 6.57 7.04
CA TRP A 127 3.49 6.51 5.65
C TRP A 127 2.28 6.35 4.72
N ILE A 128 1.44 5.35 5.01
CA ILE A 128 0.22 5.07 4.29
C ILE A 128 -0.76 6.25 4.32
N ALA A 129 -1.01 6.84 5.49
CA ALA A 129 -1.92 7.96 5.63
C ALA A 129 -1.48 9.17 4.81
N ARG A 130 -0.16 9.42 4.71
CA ARG A 130 0.39 10.46 3.84
C ARG A 130 0.13 10.19 2.37
N LEU A 131 0.36 8.96 1.91
CA LEU A 131 0.12 8.58 0.51
C LEU A 131 -1.35 8.78 0.13
N VAL A 132 -2.27 8.28 0.96
CA VAL A 132 -3.71 8.43 0.73
C VAL A 132 -4.15 9.89 0.74
N ASN A 133 -3.55 10.72 1.59
CA ASN A 133 -3.84 12.16 1.64
C ASN A 133 -3.30 12.94 0.42
N GLN A 134 -2.23 12.46 -0.21
CA GLN A 134 -1.56 13.12 -1.34
C GLN A 134 -2.00 12.60 -2.71
N ALA A 135 -2.67 11.45 -2.78
CA ALA A 135 -3.14 10.86 -4.02
C ALA A 135 -4.06 11.83 -4.80
N PRO A 136 -3.89 12.03 -6.11
CA PRO A 136 -4.83 12.85 -6.90
C PRO A 136 -6.24 12.24 -6.87
N VAL A 137 -7.28 13.09 -6.90
CA VAL A 137 -8.70 12.68 -7.02
C VAL A 137 -8.99 12.30 -8.46
#